data_AF-A0A971GIR3-F1
#
_entry.id   AF-A0A971GIR3-F1
#
_cell.length_a   1.000
_cell.length_b   1.000
_cell.length_c   1.000
_cell.angle_alpha   90.00
_cell.angle_beta   90.00
_cell.angle_gamma   90.00
#
_symmetry.space_group_name_H-M   'P 1'
#
loop_
_entity.id
_entity.type
_entity.pdbx_description
1 polymer ?
#
loop_
_entity_poly.entity_id
_entity_poly.type
_entity_poly.pdbx_seq_one_letter_code
_entity_poly.pdbx_strand_id
1 'polypeptide(L)'
;TVVNININYISSATAGDILVIKTDLVKTGTKSITVSQKIFRKNGMDPVIDAVVTFVLVDTKSGKSVPLNERILKYLDHNADGSK
;
A
#
# COMPACT_ATOMS: atom_id res chain seq x y z
N THR A 1 -10.84 -3.26 -2.03
CA THR A 1 -11.32 -1.88 -1.82
C THR A 1 -10.57 -1.24 -0.66
N VAL A 2 -10.44 0.08 -0.63
CA VAL A 2 -9.83 0.83 0.49
C VAL A 2 -10.89 1.02 1.57
N VAL A 3 -10.54 0.75 2.83
CA VAL A 3 -11.45 0.93 3.98
C VAL A 3 -10.94 1.98 4.98
N ASN A 4 -9.65 2.30 4.93
CA ASN A 4 -9.08 3.34 5.77
C ASN A 4 -7.80 3.92 5.13
N ILE A 5 -7.64 5.23 5.23
CA ILE A 5 -6.40 5.95 4.91
C ILE A 5 -6.11 6.88 6.09
N ASN A 6 -4.99 6.68 6.75
CA ASN A 6 -4.39 7.68 7.62
C ASN A 6 -3.24 8.33 6.84
N ILE A 7 -3.29 9.64 6.63
CA ILE A 7 -2.32 10.35 5.78
C ILE A 7 -1.86 11.64 6.43
N ASN A 8 -0.54 11.84 6.42
CA ASN A 8 0.12 13.08 6.80
C ASN A 8 0.69 13.73 5.54
N TYR A 9 0.23 14.95 5.26
CA TYR A 9 0.77 15.79 4.19
C TYR A 9 1.90 16.65 4.78
N ILE A 10 3.14 16.32 4.46
CA ILE A 10 4.33 16.91 5.06
C ILE A 10 4.75 18.16 4.29
N SER A 11 4.77 18.07 2.96
CA SER A 11 5.10 19.19 2.08
C SER A 11 4.25 19.14 0.81
N SER A 12 4.12 20.29 0.14
CA SER A 12 3.36 20.37 -1.11
C SER A 12 4.17 19.81 -2.27
N ALA A 13 3.52 19.04 -3.14
CA ALA A 13 4.01 18.69 -4.47
C ALA A 13 3.31 19.56 -5.51
N THR A 14 4.03 19.97 -6.55
CA THR A 14 3.52 20.86 -7.60
C THR A 14 3.63 20.20 -8.98
N ALA A 15 2.96 20.78 -9.97
CA ALA A 15 3.04 20.30 -11.35
C ALA A 15 4.49 20.32 -11.84
N GLY A 16 4.93 19.21 -12.42
CA GLY A 16 6.32 19.02 -12.87
C GLY A 16 7.20 18.27 -11.86
N ASP A 17 6.75 18.07 -10.62
CA ASP A 17 7.47 17.20 -9.68
C ASP A 17 7.49 15.75 -10.16
N ILE A 18 8.67 15.14 -10.08
CA ILE A 18 8.81 13.69 -10.20
C ILE A 18 8.80 13.11 -8.79
N LEU A 19 7.79 12.31 -8.48
CA LEU A 19 7.62 11.70 -7.17
C LEU A 19 8.04 10.23 -7.17
N VAL A 20 8.64 9.80 -6.07
CA VAL A 20 8.98 8.40 -5.78
C VAL A 20 8.03 7.91 -4.70
N ILE A 21 7.23 6.90 -5.03
CA ILE A 21 6.31 6.27 -4.10
C ILE A 21 6.94 4.96 -3.64
N LYS A 22 7.21 4.85 -2.34
CA LYS A 22 7.64 3.60 -1.71
C LYS A 22 6.46 3.01 -0.96
N THR A 23 6.16 1.75 -1.24
CA THR A 23 5.05 1.03 -0.60
C THR A 23 5.60 -0.23 0.05
N ASP A 24 5.31 -0.41 1.33
CA ASP A 24 5.77 -1.55 2.11
C ASP A 24 4.58 -2.21 2.81
N LEU A 25 4.58 -3.55 2.83
CA LEU A 25 3.58 -4.32 3.58
C LEU A 25 3.82 -4.12 5.09
N VAL A 26 2.81 -3.65 5.82
CA VAL A 26 2.89 -3.46 7.28
C VAL A 26 2.38 -4.69 8.00
N LYS A 27 1.20 -5.18 7.62
CA LYS A 27 0.59 -6.38 8.19
C LYS A 27 -0.54 -6.92 7.31
N THR A 28 -0.79 -8.22 7.46
CA THR A 28 -1.95 -8.91 6.93
C THR A 28 -2.83 -9.40 8.09
N GLY A 29 -4.10 -8.99 8.11
CA GLY A 29 -5.13 -9.56 8.98
C GLY A 29 -5.91 -10.67 8.29
N THR A 30 -7.00 -11.14 8.90
CA THR A 30 -7.81 -12.22 8.33
C THR A 30 -8.47 -11.85 6.99
N LYS A 31 -8.92 -10.59 6.85
CA LYS A 31 -9.63 -10.10 5.64
C LYS A 31 -9.09 -8.76 5.14
N SER A 32 -8.01 -8.26 5.74
CA SER A 32 -7.48 -6.92 5.48
C SER A 32 -5.97 -6.93 5.31
N ILE A 33 -5.47 -5.98 4.51
CA ILE A 33 -4.06 -5.77 4.25
C ILE A 33 -3.78 -4.32 4.61
N THR A 34 -2.75 -4.06 5.40
CA THR A 34 -2.29 -2.70 5.70
C THR A 34 -0.91 -2.51 5.09
N VAL A 35 -0.74 -1.41 4.35
CA VAL A 35 0.54 -1.00 3.76
C VAL A 35 0.90 0.40 4.24
N SER A 36 2.19 0.70 4.30
CA SER A 36 2.69 2.06 4.45
C SER A 36 3.08 2.59 3.08
N GLN A 37 2.72 3.83 2.78
CA GLN A 37 3.12 4.54 1.57
C GLN A 37 3.85 5.81 1.95
N LYS A 38 5.10 5.91 1.55
CA LYS A 38 5.92 7.11 1.71
C LYS A 38 6.23 7.69 0.33
N ILE A 39 5.91 8.96 0.16
CA ILE A 39 6.10 9.65 -1.11
C ILE A 39 7.16 10.73 -0.94
N PHE A 40 8.11 10.75 -1.86
CA PHE A 40 9.24 11.67 -1.85
C PHE A 40 9.36 12.41 -3.17
N ARG A 41 9.92 13.60 -3.17
CA ARG A 41 10.39 14.25 -4.41
C ARG A 41 11.68 13.56 -4.85
N LYS A 42 11.76 13.12 -6.11
CA LYS A 42 12.87 12.30 -6.64
C LYS A 42 14.24 12.94 -6.43
N ASN A 43 14.31 14.25 -6.64
CA ASN A 43 15.52 15.02 -6.42
C ASN A 43 15.62 15.33 -4.93
N GLY A 44 16.62 14.76 -4.25
CA GLY A 44 16.86 14.98 -2.81
C GLY A 44 16.12 14.02 -1.87
N MET A 45 15.11 13.29 -2.35
CA MET A 45 14.28 12.39 -1.54
C MET A 45 13.57 13.12 -0.39
N ASP A 46 13.17 14.38 -0.61
CA ASP A 46 12.43 15.16 0.37
C ASP A 46 11.03 14.57 0.61
N PRO A 47 10.58 14.40 1.86
CA PRO A 47 9.28 13.79 2.16
C PRO A 47 8.11 14.72 1.77
N VAL A 48 7.13 14.14 1.09
CA VAL A 48 5.90 14.81 0.66
C VAL A 48 4.71 14.25 1.45
N ILE A 49 4.59 12.92 1.51
CA ILE A 49 3.49 12.22 2.19
C ILE A 49 4.05 11.05 2.98
N ASP A 50 3.48 10.82 4.17
CA ASP A 50 3.55 9.55 4.90
C ASP A 50 2.13 9.07 5.20
N ALA A 51 1.78 7.88 4.72
CA ALA A 51 0.43 7.33 4.83
C ALA A 51 0.43 5.86 5.23
N VAL A 52 -0.60 5.46 5.94
CA VAL A 52 -0.95 4.06 6.23
C VAL A 52 -2.31 3.78 5.62
N VAL A 53 -2.37 2.83 4.70
CA VAL A 53 -3.58 2.48 3.95
C VAL A 53 -3.99 1.06 4.30
N THR A 54 -5.28 0.87 4.62
CA THR A 54 -5.85 -0.46 4.85
C THR A 54 -6.87 -0.80 3.77
N PHE A 55 -6.69 -1.97 3.18
CA PHE A 55 -7.53 -2.56 2.15
C PHE A 55 -8.24 -3.80 2.68
N VAL A 56 -9.39 -4.12 2.09
CA VAL A 56 -10.03 -5.45 2.21
C VAL A 56 -10.27 -6.02 0.82
N LEU A 57 -10.15 -7.34 0.69
CA LEU A 57 -10.55 -8.05 -0.53
C LEU A 57 -12.04 -8.31 -0.50
N VAL A 58 -12.69 -8.09 -1.65
CA VAL A 58 -14.13 -8.19 -1.80
C VAL A 58 -14.41 -9.08 -3.02
N ASP A 59 -15.28 -10.06 -2.83
CA ASP A 59 -15.82 -10.83 -3.95
C ASP A 59 -16.74 -9.93 -4.78
N THR A 60 -16.44 -9.78 -6.07
CA THR A 60 -17.11 -8.82 -6.95
C THR A 60 -18.55 -9.20 -7.31
N LYS A 61 -18.96 -10.45 -7.08
CA LYS A 61 -20.34 -10.91 -7.34
C LYS A 61 -21.23 -10.69 -6.12
N SER A 62 -20.72 -10.99 -4.93
CA SER A 62 -21.47 -10.93 -3.67
C SER A 62 -21.28 -9.62 -2.90
N GLY A 63 -20.24 -8.84 -3.20
CA GLY A 63 -19.87 -7.63 -2.46
C GLY A 63 -19.35 -7.89 -1.04
N LYS A 64 -19.12 -9.15 -0.67
CA LYS A 64 -18.68 -9.54 0.68
C LYS A 64 -17.17 -9.63 0.80
N SER A 65 -16.66 -9.32 1.99
CA SER A 65 -15.23 -9.43 2.28
C SER A 65 -14.77 -10.89 2.35
N VAL A 66 -13.71 -11.19 1.61
CA VAL A 66 -13.13 -12.54 1.53
C VAL A 66 -11.88 -12.65 2.40
N PRO A 67 -11.63 -13.81 3.04
CA PRO A 67 -10.38 -14.06 3.76
C PRO A 67 -9.14 -13.99 2.87
N LEU A 68 -8.03 -13.51 3.42
CA LEU A 68 -6.73 -13.64 2.81
C LEU A 68 -6.27 -15.09 2.99
N ASN A 69 -6.38 -15.89 1.93
CA ASN A 69 -5.88 -17.26 1.93
C ASN A 69 -4.40 -17.31 1.53
N GLU A 70 -3.77 -18.47 1.69
CA GLU A 70 -2.34 -18.66 1.38
C GLU A 70 -1.99 -18.29 -0.06
N ARG A 71 -2.89 -18.55 -1.02
CA ARG A 71 -2.66 -18.20 -2.42
C ARG A 71 -2.55 -16.69 -2.61
N ILE A 72 -3.38 -15.91 -1.91
CA ILE A 72 -3.35 -14.45 -1.97
C ILE A 72 -2.11 -13.93 -1.25
N LEU A 73 -1.79 -14.46 -0.06
CA LEU A 73 -0.64 -14.04 0.74
C LEU A 73 0.69 -14.19 -0.03
N LYS A 74 0.83 -15.24 -0.85
CA LYS A 74 2.00 -15.44 -1.73
C LYS A 74 2.26 -14.29 -2.69
N TYR A 75 1.24 -13.56 -3.14
CA TYR A 75 1.43 -12.40 -4.03
C TYR A 75 1.73 -11.10 -3.28
N LEU A 76 1.53 -11.10 -1.96
CA LEU A 76 1.78 -9.93 -1.10
C LEU A 76 3.18 -9.97 -0.47
N ASP A 77 3.77 -11.17 -0.40
CA ASP A 77 5.12 -11.35 0.09
C ASP A 77 6.11 -11.00 -1.03
N HIS A 78 6.75 -9.84 -0.92
CA HIS A 78 7.70 -9.32 -1.92
C HIS A 78 8.92 -10.25 -2.14
N ASN A 79 9.15 -11.21 -1.22
CA ASN A 79 10.21 -12.21 -1.31
C ASN A 79 9.79 -13.50 -2.07
N ALA A 80 8.53 -13.63 -2.51
CA ALA A 80 8.02 -14.85 -3.14
C ALA A 80 8.27 -14.95 -4.65
N ASP A 81 8.85 -13.91 -5.27
CA ASP A 81 9.22 -13.91 -6.68
C ASP A 81 10.73 -13.59 -6.83
N GLY A 82 11.56 -14.65 -6.81
CA GLY A 82 12.93 -14.60 -7.34
C GLY A 82 14.07 -14.39 -6.34
N SER A 83 14.39 -15.44 -5.56
CA SER A 83 15.79 -15.77 -5.26
C SER A 83 16.08 -17.22 -5.67
N LYS A 84 16.35 -17.37 -6.97
CA LYS A 84 17.27 -18.36 -7.53
C LYS A 84 18.25 -17.61 -8.41
#